data_AF-A0A6A1WC74-F1
#
_entry.id   AF-A0A6A1WC74-F1
#
_cell.length_a   1.000
_cell.length_b   1.000
_cell.length_c   1.000
_cell.angle_alpha   90.00
_cell.angle_beta   90.00
_cell.angle_gamma   90.00
#
_symmetry.space_group_name_H-M   'P 1'
#
loop_
_entity.id
_entity.type
_entity.pdbx_description
1 polymer ?
#
loop_
_entity_poly.entity_id
_entity_poly.type
_entity_poly.pdbx_seq_one_letter_code
_entity_poly.pdbx_strand_id
1 'polypeptide(L)'
;MDLGFLLHALIPSRASVISDRGLELLSATFVFSFLVISDRGLELLSATFVFSFLVTLVLYAAGCKSSNQGSSLKPHLTGNLIHDWWFGIQLNPHVMGIDLKFFFVRAGMMGWLLINLSVLARSIQDATMSRSMILYQLFCALYILDYFVHEEYMTSTVYEKQELPYFAVVSSTVVLSIGSQSAIRWDIIAERLGFMLGWWLLSNKPELTTAAVIANCFVFLIGYLVFRGANKQKHVFKKNPKALIWGKPPKVIGGKLLASGFWGIARHCNYLGDLLLALSFSLPCGISSPIPYFYPIYLLILLIWRERRDEARCAMKYKEVWAEYCELVPWRILPYFY
;
A
#
# COMPACT_ATOMS: atom_id res chain seq x y z
N MET A 1 32.95 26.61 -40.99
CA MET A 1 32.55 25.22 -41.29
C MET A 1 32.32 24.54 -39.96
N ASP A 2 31.05 24.34 -39.65
CA ASP A 2 30.53 24.20 -38.29
C ASP A 2 30.61 22.75 -37.79
N LEU A 3 31.30 22.52 -36.67
CA LEU A 3 31.49 21.20 -36.05
C LEU A 3 30.17 20.63 -35.47
N GLY A 4 29.10 21.44 -35.43
CA GLY A 4 27.76 21.05 -34.97
C GLY A 4 26.97 20.19 -35.96
N PHE A 5 27.29 20.22 -37.26
CA PHE A 5 26.51 19.48 -38.28
C PHE A 5 26.84 17.98 -38.34
N LEU A 6 28.05 17.58 -37.90
CA LEU A 6 28.51 16.19 -37.91
C LEU A 6 28.06 15.39 -36.66
N LEU A 7 27.75 16.07 -35.55
CA LEU A 7 27.26 15.41 -34.32
C LEU A 7 25.76 15.10 -34.36
N HIS A 8 25.00 15.79 -35.21
CA HIS A 8 23.57 15.50 -35.41
C HIS A 8 23.30 14.31 -36.35
N ALA A 9 24.32 13.83 -37.08
CA ALA A 9 24.20 12.73 -38.04
C ALA A 9 24.56 11.34 -37.47
N LEU A 10 25.06 11.26 -36.23
CA LEU A 10 25.60 10.03 -35.64
C LEU A 10 24.83 9.51 -34.41
N ILE A 11 23.70 10.12 -34.04
CA ILE A 11 22.77 9.55 -33.07
C ILE A 11 21.57 9.02 -33.86
N PRO A 12 21.60 7.76 -34.33
CA PRO A 12 20.45 7.21 -34.99
C PRO A 12 19.29 7.12 -33.99
N SER A 13 18.10 7.44 -34.49
CA SER A 13 16.73 7.27 -33.97
C SER A 13 16.38 5.84 -33.50
N ARG A 14 17.36 5.03 -33.08
CA ARG A 14 17.19 3.65 -32.65
C ARG A 14 16.51 3.52 -31.28
N ALA A 15 16.55 4.54 -30.42
CA ALA A 15 15.87 4.47 -29.12
C ALA A 15 14.33 4.48 -29.27
N SER A 16 13.78 5.21 -30.25
CA SER A 16 12.33 5.19 -30.52
C SER A 16 11.91 3.90 -31.22
N VAL A 17 12.67 3.42 -32.21
CA VAL A 17 12.32 2.20 -32.96
C VAL A 17 12.43 0.92 -32.10
N ILE A 18 13.35 0.87 -31.14
CA ILE A 18 13.48 -0.27 -30.20
C ILE A 18 12.38 -0.23 -29.14
N SER A 19 11.97 0.97 -28.70
CA SER A 19 10.81 1.19 -27.83
C SER A 19 9.52 0.72 -28.50
N ASP A 20 9.29 1.18 -29.74
CA ASP A 20 8.06 0.89 -30.49
C ASP A 20 7.97 -0.60 -30.85
N ARG A 21 9.06 -1.22 -31.31
CA ARG A 21 9.08 -2.67 -31.57
C ARG A 21 8.96 -3.50 -30.31
N GLY A 22 9.47 -3.05 -29.17
CA GLY A 22 9.32 -3.72 -27.88
C GLY A 22 7.87 -3.67 -27.39
N LEU A 23 7.22 -2.51 -27.52
CA LEU A 23 5.80 -2.34 -27.22
C LEU A 23 4.90 -3.12 -28.20
N GLU A 24 5.25 -3.17 -29.48
CA GLU A 24 4.55 -3.95 -30.51
C GLU A 24 4.72 -5.46 -30.30
N LEU A 25 5.90 -5.95 -29.91
CA LEU A 25 6.08 -7.37 -29.61
C LEU A 25 5.30 -7.78 -28.35
N LEU A 26 5.28 -6.91 -27.34
CA LEU A 26 4.52 -7.12 -26.11
C LEU A 26 3.00 -7.02 -26.37
N SER A 27 2.54 -6.08 -27.20
CA SER A 27 1.12 -5.93 -27.54
C SER A 27 0.64 -7.01 -28.51
N ALA A 28 1.52 -7.57 -29.36
CA ALA A 28 1.18 -8.69 -30.23
C ALA A 28 1.06 -10.03 -29.47
N THR A 29 1.66 -10.13 -28.27
CA THR A 29 1.57 -11.33 -27.41
C THR A 29 0.41 -11.29 -26.42
N PHE A 30 -0.16 -10.12 -26.14
CA PHE A 30 -1.34 -9.95 -25.29
C PHE A 30 -2.51 -9.40 -26.11
N VAL A 31 -3.66 -10.08 -26.09
CA VAL A 31 -4.90 -9.66 -26.78
C VAL A 31 -5.42 -8.25 -26.35
N PHE A 32 -4.76 -7.60 -25.39
CA PHE A 32 -5.13 -6.30 -24.83
C PHE A 32 -4.03 -5.26 -25.05
N SER A 33 -4.40 -4.09 -25.57
CA SER A 33 -3.50 -2.93 -25.61
C SER A 33 -3.15 -2.49 -24.19
N PHE A 34 -1.85 -2.32 -23.91
CA PHE A 34 -1.34 -1.85 -22.61
C PHE A 34 -1.85 -0.45 -22.21
N LEU A 35 -2.44 0.29 -23.14
CA LEU A 35 -2.95 1.65 -22.94
C LEU A 35 -4.40 1.71 -22.49
N VAL A 36 -5.13 0.58 -22.52
CA VAL A 36 -6.57 0.55 -22.17
C VAL A 36 -6.82 1.13 -20.78
N ILE A 37 -5.93 0.85 -19.82
CA ILE A 37 -6.09 1.31 -18.44
C ILE A 37 -5.83 2.82 -18.33
N SER A 38 -4.77 3.34 -18.95
CA SER A 38 -4.48 4.77 -18.95
C SER A 38 -5.58 5.58 -19.64
N ASP A 39 -6.13 5.07 -20.74
CA ASP A 39 -7.10 5.77 -21.59
C ASP A 39 -8.53 5.71 -21.01
N ARG A 40 -8.92 4.57 -20.42
CA ARG A 40 -10.28 4.34 -19.89
C ARG A 40 -10.32 4.23 -18.37
N GLY A 41 -9.36 4.84 -17.67
CA GLY A 41 -9.24 4.73 -16.21
C GLY A 41 -10.52 5.07 -15.45
N LEU A 42 -11.28 6.08 -15.90
CA LEU A 42 -12.57 6.46 -15.29
C LEU A 42 -13.70 5.45 -15.55
N GLU A 43 -13.75 4.87 -16.75
CA GLU A 43 -14.72 3.82 -17.07
C GLU A 43 -14.43 2.54 -16.28
N LEU A 44 -13.16 2.17 -16.17
CA LEU A 44 -12.72 1.04 -15.36
C LEU A 44 -13.05 1.28 -13.89
N LEU A 45 -12.80 2.48 -13.37
CA LEU A 45 -13.17 2.85 -12.01
C LEU A 45 -14.67 2.69 -11.75
N SER A 46 -15.52 3.21 -12.64
CA SER A 46 -16.98 3.14 -12.44
C SER A 46 -17.50 1.71 -12.54
N ALA A 47 -17.04 0.94 -13.54
CA ALA A 47 -17.41 -0.46 -13.70
C ALA A 47 -17.03 -1.30 -12.48
N THR A 48 -15.83 -1.05 -11.95
CA THR A 48 -15.33 -1.81 -10.82
C THR A 48 -15.98 -1.36 -9.49
N PHE A 49 -16.41 -0.11 -9.35
CA PHE A 49 -17.22 0.35 -8.21
C PHE A 49 -18.56 -0.38 -8.17
N VAL A 50 -19.24 -0.47 -9.33
CA VAL A 50 -20.48 -1.24 -9.47
C VAL A 50 -20.26 -2.72 -9.14
N PHE A 51 -19.19 -3.31 -9.67
CA PHE A 51 -18.81 -4.70 -9.34
C PHE A 51 -18.63 -4.90 -7.83
N SER A 52 -17.95 -3.97 -7.16
CA SER A 52 -17.70 -4.05 -5.72
C SER A 52 -18.99 -4.03 -4.91
N PHE A 53 -19.92 -3.15 -5.28
CA PHE A 53 -21.25 -3.08 -4.68
C PHE A 53 -22.05 -4.37 -4.89
N LEU A 54 -22.03 -4.94 -6.09
CA LEU A 54 -22.72 -6.19 -6.39
C LEU A 54 -22.13 -7.37 -5.60
N VAL A 55 -20.81 -7.49 -5.56
CA VAL A 55 -20.13 -8.57 -4.82
C VAL A 55 -20.43 -8.47 -3.32
N THR A 56 -20.43 -7.28 -2.72
CA THR A 56 -20.72 -7.13 -1.29
C THR A 56 -22.16 -7.47 -0.95
N LEU A 57 -23.12 -7.16 -1.84
CA LEU A 57 -24.50 -7.63 -1.72
C LEU A 57 -24.60 -9.15 -1.79
N VAL A 58 -23.88 -9.80 -2.72
CA VAL A 58 -23.83 -11.26 -2.81
C VAL A 58 -23.23 -11.86 -1.54
N LEU A 59 -22.14 -11.29 -1.00
CA LEU A 59 -21.52 -11.76 0.25
C LEU A 59 -22.43 -11.59 1.46
N TYR A 60 -23.18 -10.49 1.52
CA TYR A 60 -24.20 -10.29 2.55
C TYR A 60 -25.33 -11.32 2.43
N ALA A 61 -25.89 -11.53 1.23
CA ALA A 61 -26.93 -12.54 1.03
C ALA A 61 -26.43 -13.97 1.34
N ALA A 62 -25.20 -14.30 0.94
CA ALA A 62 -24.58 -15.59 1.19
C ALA A 62 -24.32 -15.83 2.68
N GLY A 63 -23.81 -14.84 3.40
CA GLY A 63 -23.59 -14.97 4.83
C GLY A 63 -24.90 -15.06 5.63
N CYS A 64 -25.99 -14.38 5.22
CA CYS A 64 -27.29 -14.47 5.88
C CYS A 64 -27.89 -15.88 5.74
N LYS A 65 -27.58 -16.57 4.64
CA LYS A 65 -28.00 -17.96 4.39
C LYS A 65 -27.04 -19.00 4.98
N SER A 66 -25.87 -18.58 5.48
CA SER A 66 -24.86 -19.51 6.01
C SER A 66 -25.26 -20.00 7.40
N SER A 67 -25.42 -21.32 7.55
CA SER A 67 -25.58 -21.97 8.86
C SER A 67 -24.26 -22.47 9.45
N ASN A 68 -23.12 -22.05 8.90
CA ASN A 68 -21.80 -22.49 9.37
C ASN A 68 -21.51 -22.02 10.81
N GLN A 69 -21.02 -22.93 11.62
CA GLN A 69 -20.62 -22.67 13.01
C GLN A 69 -19.12 -22.40 13.17
N GLY A 70 -18.33 -22.53 12.10
CA GLY A 70 -16.90 -22.24 12.13
C GLY A 70 -16.65 -20.77 12.46
N SER A 71 -15.71 -20.47 13.35
CA SER A 71 -15.41 -19.11 13.84
C SER A 71 -15.21 -18.07 12.74
N SER A 72 -14.69 -18.48 11.57
CA SER A 72 -14.48 -17.62 10.41
C SER A 72 -15.73 -17.37 9.55
N LEU A 73 -16.67 -18.32 9.53
CA LEU A 73 -17.84 -18.32 8.64
C LEU A 73 -19.17 -18.11 9.39
N LYS A 74 -19.11 -18.05 10.72
CA LYS A 74 -20.25 -17.77 11.58
C LYS A 74 -20.77 -16.36 11.29
N PRO A 75 -22.06 -16.21 10.92
CA PRO A 75 -22.65 -14.90 10.70
C PRO A 75 -22.83 -14.16 12.04
N HIS A 76 -22.47 -12.89 12.06
CA HIS A 76 -22.66 -11.95 13.15
C HIS A 76 -23.55 -10.82 12.64
N LEU A 77 -24.84 -10.88 12.98
CA LEU A 77 -25.82 -9.86 12.63
C LEU A 77 -26.01 -8.91 13.81
N THR A 78 -25.93 -7.61 13.55
CA THR A 78 -26.23 -6.57 14.54
C THR A 78 -27.71 -6.15 14.49
N GLY A 79 -28.41 -6.47 13.39
CA GLY A 79 -29.80 -6.08 13.14
C GLY A 79 -29.93 -4.75 12.39
N ASN A 80 -28.81 -4.05 12.13
CA ASN A 80 -28.77 -2.88 11.26
C ASN A 80 -28.26 -3.30 9.87
N LEU A 81 -29.15 -3.28 8.88
CA LEU A 81 -28.85 -3.72 7.51
C LEU A 81 -27.68 -2.97 6.86
N ILE A 82 -27.60 -1.65 7.05
CA ILE A 82 -26.53 -0.83 6.46
C ILE A 82 -25.19 -1.21 7.09
N HIS A 83 -25.16 -1.34 8.42
CA HIS A 83 -23.97 -1.76 9.15
C HIS A 83 -23.52 -3.17 8.73
N ASP A 84 -24.43 -4.13 8.75
CA ASP A 84 -24.12 -5.54 8.48
C ASP A 84 -23.70 -5.78 7.02
N TRP A 85 -24.28 -5.05 6.07
CA TRP A 85 -23.83 -5.08 4.67
C TRP A 85 -22.45 -4.43 4.49
N TRP A 86 -22.22 -3.27 5.11
CA TRP A 86 -20.97 -2.53 4.98
C TRP A 86 -19.77 -3.26 5.60
N PHE A 87 -19.94 -3.73 6.84
CA PHE A 87 -18.91 -4.46 7.57
C PHE A 87 -18.80 -5.92 7.15
N GLY A 88 -19.85 -6.47 6.57
CA GLY A 88 -19.93 -7.90 6.35
C GLY A 88 -20.29 -8.64 7.63
N ILE A 89 -20.93 -9.78 7.43
CA ILE A 89 -21.51 -10.59 8.50
C ILE A 89 -20.65 -11.80 8.86
N GLN A 90 -19.77 -12.28 7.98
CA GLN A 90 -18.83 -13.34 8.34
C GLN A 90 -17.43 -12.74 8.48
N LEU A 91 -16.52 -13.44 9.15
CA LEU A 91 -15.20 -12.89 9.38
C LEU A 91 -14.33 -13.06 8.14
N ASN A 92 -14.16 -14.28 7.61
CA ASN A 92 -13.42 -14.49 6.36
C ASN A 92 -14.24 -15.38 5.41
N PRO A 93 -14.92 -14.79 4.42
CA PRO A 93 -15.75 -15.54 3.49
C PRO A 93 -14.86 -16.29 2.50
N HIS A 94 -15.24 -17.54 2.22
CA HIS A 94 -14.52 -18.41 1.29
C HIS A 94 -15.42 -18.78 0.12
N VAL A 95 -14.84 -18.77 -1.08
CA VAL A 95 -15.49 -19.28 -2.30
C VAL A 95 -14.56 -20.31 -2.91
N MET A 96 -15.03 -21.55 -3.09
CA MET A 96 -14.25 -22.65 -3.66
C MET A 96 -12.89 -22.88 -2.96
N GLY A 97 -12.82 -22.67 -1.65
CA GLY A 97 -11.59 -22.81 -0.85
C GLY A 97 -10.63 -21.62 -0.91
N ILE A 98 -10.96 -20.55 -1.63
CA ILE A 98 -10.19 -19.31 -1.67
C ILE A 98 -10.71 -18.34 -0.60
N ASP A 99 -9.82 -17.84 0.26
CA ASP A 99 -10.12 -16.71 1.16
C ASP A 99 -10.27 -15.44 0.33
N LEU A 100 -11.49 -14.89 0.32
CA LEU A 100 -11.78 -13.74 -0.52
C LEU A 100 -11.04 -12.48 -0.08
N LYS A 101 -10.78 -12.30 1.21
CA LYS A 101 -10.08 -11.10 1.68
C LYS A 101 -8.66 -11.08 1.15
N PHE A 102 -7.97 -12.21 1.28
CA PHE A 102 -6.63 -12.36 0.75
C PHE A 102 -6.61 -12.24 -0.78
N PHE A 103 -7.57 -12.85 -1.46
CA PHE A 103 -7.71 -12.76 -2.93
C PHE A 103 -7.84 -11.31 -3.41
N PHE A 104 -8.76 -10.52 -2.84
CA PHE A 104 -9.00 -9.15 -3.28
C PHE A 104 -7.80 -8.22 -3.01
N VAL A 105 -7.07 -8.43 -1.91
CA VAL A 105 -5.84 -7.66 -1.63
C VAL A 105 -4.77 -7.97 -2.67
N ARG A 106 -4.56 -9.25 -2.96
CA ARG A 106 -3.59 -9.69 -3.97
C ARG A 106 -3.95 -9.14 -5.35
N ALA A 107 -5.21 -9.27 -5.75
CA ALA A 107 -5.74 -8.73 -6.99
C ALA A 107 -5.57 -7.21 -7.07
N GLY A 108 -5.81 -6.49 -5.98
CA GLY A 108 -5.58 -5.06 -5.90
C GLY A 108 -4.11 -4.70 -6.10
N MET A 109 -3.16 -5.39 -5.44
CA MET A 109 -1.73 -5.12 -5.60
C MET A 109 -1.24 -5.38 -7.04
N MET A 110 -1.74 -6.46 -7.66
CA MET A 110 -1.51 -6.71 -9.09
C MET A 110 -2.13 -5.62 -9.97
N GLY A 111 -3.35 -5.19 -9.68
CA GLY A 111 -4.04 -4.12 -10.39
C GLY A 111 -3.26 -2.80 -10.34
N TRP A 112 -2.68 -2.45 -9.19
CA TRP A 112 -1.83 -1.26 -9.08
C TRP A 112 -0.58 -1.36 -9.95
N LEU A 113 0.06 -2.53 -10.03
CA LEU A 113 1.20 -2.73 -10.94
C LEU A 113 0.78 -2.57 -12.41
N LEU A 114 -0.34 -3.16 -12.82
CA LEU A 114 -0.85 -3.04 -14.18
C LEU A 114 -1.19 -1.60 -14.56
N ILE A 115 -1.79 -0.85 -13.63
CA ILE A 115 -2.04 0.58 -13.77
C ILE A 115 -0.72 1.34 -13.99
N ASN A 116 0.29 1.09 -13.16
CA ASN A 116 1.59 1.74 -13.25
C ASN A 116 2.28 1.43 -14.60
N LEU A 117 2.24 0.18 -15.05
CA LEU A 117 2.76 -0.23 -16.36
C LEU A 117 2.01 0.44 -17.51
N SER A 118 0.69 0.58 -17.41
CA SER A 118 -0.13 1.29 -18.41
C SER A 118 0.21 2.77 -18.48
N VAL A 119 0.32 3.44 -17.33
CA VAL A 119 0.76 4.84 -17.24
C VAL A 119 2.19 5.01 -17.77
N LEU A 120 3.10 4.08 -17.50
CA LEU A 120 4.46 4.10 -18.05
C LEU A 120 4.44 3.97 -19.57
N ALA A 121 3.70 3.01 -20.12
CA ALA A 121 3.55 2.83 -21.56
C ALA A 121 2.99 4.09 -22.23
N ARG A 122 1.98 4.72 -21.61
CA ARG A 122 1.43 5.99 -22.06
C ARG A 122 2.46 7.12 -22.04
N SER A 123 3.26 7.21 -20.98
CA SER A 123 4.31 8.23 -20.86
C SER A 123 5.41 8.09 -21.91
N ILE A 124 5.74 6.85 -22.28
CA ILE A 124 6.68 6.55 -23.38
C ILE A 124 6.09 6.99 -24.72
N GLN A 125 4.83 6.62 -25.00
CA GLN A 125 4.16 6.95 -26.26
C GLN A 125 3.99 8.46 -26.46
N ASP A 126 3.59 9.19 -25.41
CA ASP A 126 3.43 10.64 -25.47
C ASP A 126 4.78 11.39 -25.37
N ALA A 127 5.91 10.68 -25.34
CA ALA A 127 7.27 11.22 -25.13
C ALA A 127 7.37 12.15 -23.91
N THR A 128 6.64 11.83 -22.84
CA THR A 128 6.55 12.63 -21.60
C THR A 128 7.41 12.08 -20.46
N MET A 129 8.25 11.08 -20.74
CA MET A 129 9.04 10.40 -19.72
C MET A 129 10.04 11.34 -19.04
N SER A 130 9.67 11.80 -17.85
CA SER A 130 10.44 12.71 -17.01
C SER A 130 11.18 11.97 -15.90
N ARG A 131 12.18 12.62 -15.29
CA ARG A 131 12.85 12.11 -14.07
C ARG A 131 11.85 11.77 -12.96
N SER A 132 10.79 12.57 -12.85
CA SER A 132 9.69 12.40 -11.89
C SER A 132 8.89 11.13 -12.16
N MET A 133 8.50 10.89 -13.41
CA MET A 133 7.78 9.68 -13.81
C MET A 133 8.62 8.43 -13.55
N ILE A 134 9.89 8.44 -13.96
CA ILE A 134 10.80 7.30 -13.74
C ILE A 134 10.93 6.98 -12.24
N LEU A 135 11.12 8.01 -11.41
CA LEU A 135 11.30 7.84 -9.97
C LEU A 135 10.04 7.28 -9.29
N TYR A 136 8.87 7.82 -9.62
CA TYR A 136 7.58 7.32 -9.14
C TYR A 136 7.36 5.85 -9.54
N GLN A 137 7.58 5.51 -10.82
CA GLN A 137 7.39 4.15 -11.33
C GLN A 137 8.31 3.15 -10.63
N LEU A 138 9.59 3.52 -10.44
CA LEU A 138 10.56 2.68 -9.74
C LEU A 138 10.14 2.42 -8.29
N PHE A 139 9.78 3.46 -7.54
CA PHE A 139 9.40 3.33 -6.14
C PHE A 139 8.14 2.49 -5.93
N CYS A 140 7.11 2.71 -6.76
CA CYS A 140 5.90 1.90 -6.67
C CYS A 140 6.16 0.45 -7.08
N ALA A 141 6.94 0.21 -8.13
CA ALA A 141 7.30 -1.15 -8.54
C ALA A 141 8.06 -1.89 -7.42
N LEU A 142 9.05 -1.24 -6.81
CA LEU A 142 9.81 -1.83 -5.70
C LEU A 142 8.91 -2.14 -4.49
N TYR A 143 7.99 -1.24 -4.14
CA TYR A 143 7.05 -1.45 -3.05
C TYR A 143 6.12 -2.65 -3.31
N ILE A 144 5.54 -2.73 -4.52
CA ILE A 144 4.64 -3.82 -4.91
C ILE A 144 5.38 -5.16 -4.97
N LEU A 145 6.61 -5.19 -5.50
CA LEU A 145 7.42 -6.40 -5.53
C LEU A 145 7.78 -6.85 -4.11
N ASP A 146 8.18 -5.91 -3.24
CA ASP A 146 8.46 -6.20 -1.83
C ASP A 146 7.24 -6.78 -1.10
N TYR A 147 6.02 -6.33 -1.43
CA TYR A 147 4.79 -6.94 -0.94
C TYR A 147 4.68 -8.42 -1.34
N PHE A 148 4.85 -8.77 -2.62
CA PHE A 148 4.72 -10.16 -3.08
C PHE A 148 5.82 -11.08 -2.54
N VAL A 149 7.05 -10.59 -2.42
CA VAL A 149 8.15 -11.35 -1.80
C VAL A 149 7.86 -11.67 -0.33
N HIS A 150 7.13 -10.79 0.34
CA HIS A 150 6.86 -10.87 1.78
C HIS A 150 5.36 -11.12 2.08
N GLU A 151 4.63 -11.72 1.16
CA GLU A 151 3.19 -11.96 1.27
C GLU A 151 2.85 -12.83 2.51
N GLU A 152 3.72 -13.79 2.86
CA GLU A 152 3.59 -14.66 4.05
C GLU A 152 3.47 -13.85 5.35
N TYR A 153 4.10 -12.69 5.46
CA TYR A 153 4.07 -11.91 6.70
C TYR A 153 2.74 -11.15 6.89
N MET A 154 1.98 -10.94 5.81
CA MET A 154 0.72 -10.19 5.81
C MET A 154 -0.44 -10.98 6.42
N THR A 155 -0.47 -12.30 6.24
CA THR A 155 -1.49 -13.19 6.84
C THR A 155 -1.51 -13.04 8.37
N SER A 156 -0.33 -12.86 8.98
CA SER A 156 -0.16 -12.78 10.43
C SER A 156 -0.47 -11.42 11.09
N THR A 157 -0.55 -10.33 10.31
CA THR A 157 -0.53 -8.94 10.83
C THR A 157 -1.87 -8.21 10.73
N VAL A 158 -2.70 -8.48 9.73
CA VAL A 158 -3.92 -7.68 9.48
C VAL A 158 -5.12 -8.56 9.12
N TYR A 159 -4.94 -9.56 8.27
CA TYR A 159 -6.07 -10.23 7.62
C TYR A 159 -6.76 -11.29 8.47
N GLU A 160 -6.01 -12.13 9.20
CA GLU A 160 -6.62 -13.14 10.08
C GLU A 160 -7.22 -12.53 11.36
N LYS A 161 -6.72 -11.38 11.82
CA LYS A 161 -7.00 -10.84 13.16
C LYS A 161 -7.87 -9.60 13.20
N GLN A 162 -8.11 -8.94 12.06
CA GLN A 162 -8.96 -7.76 12.00
C GLN A 162 -10.26 -8.06 11.26
N GLU A 163 -11.37 -7.62 11.84
CA GLU A 163 -12.70 -7.64 11.21
C GLU A 163 -12.78 -6.60 10.08
N LEU A 164 -11.94 -6.74 9.05
CA LEU A 164 -11.95 -5.82 7.90
C LEU A 164 -13.35 -5.82 7.25
N PRO A 165 -13.94 -4.64 6.99
CA PRO A 165 -15.26 -4.52 6.37
C PRO A 165 -15.28 -5.20 5.00
N TYR A 166 -16.30 -6.01 4.71
CA TYR A 166 -16.45 -6.65 3.39
C TYR A 166 -16.45 -5.64 2.27
N PHE A 167 -17.20 -4.54 2.45
CA PHE A 167 -17.21 -3.47 1.46
C PHE A 167 -15.81 -2.92 1.23
N ALA A 168 -15.06 -2.63 2.29
CA ALA A 168 -13.71 -2.10 2.19
C ALA A 168 -12.68 -3.06 1.59
N VAL A 169 -12.88 -4.39 1.69
CA VAL A 169 -11.96 -5.40 1.11
C VAL A 169 -12.31 -5.72 -0.34
N VAL A 170 -13.60 -5.75 -0.67
CA VAL A 170 -14.04 -5.97 -2.06
C VAL A 170 -13.82 -4.70 -2.89
N SER A 171 -14.24 -3.53 -2.38
CA SER A 171 -13.95 -2.22 -3.01
C SER A 171 -12.46 -1.89 -3.04
N SER A 172 -11.65 -2.61 -2.27
CA SER A 172 -10.19 -2.54 -2.28
C SER A 172 -9.55 -2.96 -3.61
N THR A 173 -10.28 -3.68 -4.47
CA THR A 173 -9.85 -3.90 -5.86
C THR A 173 -10.02 -2.66 -6.75
N VAL A 174 -10.62 -1.60 -6.22
CA VAL A 174 -11.14 -0.47 -6.98
C VAL A 174 -10.86 0.83 -6.27
N VAL A 175 -9.69 1.37 -6.57
CA VAL A 175 -9.36 2.77 -6.85
C VAL A 175 -10.11 3.91 -6.11
N LEU A 176 -11.44 3.97 -5.95
CA LEU A 176 -12.10 5.04 -5.20
C LEU A 176 -13.30 4.55 -4.40
N SER A 177 -13.39 4.96 -3.14
CA SER A 177 -14.68 5.19 -2.48
C SER A 177 -14.59 6.48 -1.67
N ILE A 178 -15.29 7.49 -2.20
CA ILE A 178 -15.54 8.80 -1.59
C ILE A 178 -16.71 8.61 -0.62
N GLY A 179 -16.57 9.04 0.65
CA GLY A 179 -17.73 9.37 1.50
C GLY A 179 -17.83 8.69 2.88
N SER A 180 -17.69 9.53 3.92
CA SER A 180 -18.46 9.55 5.18
C SER A 180 -18.18 8.58 6.36
N GLN A 181 -17.55 9.19 7.38
CA GLN A 181 -17.81 9.20 8.83
C GLN A 181 -17.73 7.99 9.77
N SER A 182 -17.46 6.76 9.34
CA SER A 182 -17.04 5.72 10.32
C SER A 182 -15.59 5.35 10.07
N ALA A 183 -14.73 5.89 10.94
CA ALA A 183 -13.31 5.68 10.98
C ALA A 183 -13.00 4.22 11.31
N ILE A 184 -13.41 3.21 10.53
CA ILE A 184 -13.15 1.81 10.84
C ILE A 184 -12.51 1.15 9.62
N ARG A 185 -11.17 1.04 9.68
CA ARG A 185 -10.34 0.11 8.90
C ARG A 185 -10.18 0.43 7.41
N TRP A 186 -9.42 1.51 7.17
CA TRP A 186 -9.10 2.10 5.87
C TRP A 186 -7.74 1.64 5.25
N ASP A 187 -7.09 0.61 5.79
CA ASP A 187 -5.69 0.22 5.44
C ASP A 187 -5.45 0.06 3.92
N ILE A 188 -6.45 -0.41 3.16
CA ILE A 188 -6.30 -0.68 1.71
C ILE A 188 -6.59 0.57 0.84
N ILE A 189 -7.14 1.64 1.43
CA ILE A 189 -7.63 2.83 0.71
C ILE A 189 -6.54 3.90 0.62
N ALA A 190 -5.63 3.96 1.60
CA ALA A 190 -4.49 4.87 1.55
C ALA A 190 -3.55 4.50 0.42
N GLU A 191 -3.04 3.26 0.39
CA GLU A 191 -2.04 2.76 -0.57
C GLU A 191 -2.41 3.02 -2.03
N ARG A 192 -3.71 3.19 -2.32
CA ARG A 192 -4.22 3.33 -3.67
C ARG A 192 -4.35 4.80 -4.09
N LEU A 193 -4.41 5.81 -3.23
CA LEU A 193 -4.30 7.21 -3.71
C LEU A 193 -2.96 7.47 -4.45
N GLY A 194 -1.94 6.63 -4.21
CA GLY A 194 -0.70 6.59 -4.97
C GLY A 194 -0.89 6.36 -6.48
N PHE A 195 -1.88 5.58 -6.94
CA PHE A 195 -2.07 5.34 -8.38
C PHE A 195 -2.42 6.64 -9.14
N MET A 196 -3.12 7.59 -8.50
CA MET A 196 -3.51 8.86 -9.14
C MET A 196 -2.30 9.73 -9.44
N LEU A 197 -1.19 9.52 -8.74
CA LEU A 197 0.06 10.27 -8.95
C LEU A 197 0.62 9.98 -10.34
N GLY A 198 0.45 8.76 -10.86
CA GLY A 198 0.83 8.41 -12.22
C GLY A 198 0.09 9.23 -13.27
N TRP A 199 -1.25 9.32 -13.19
CA TRP A 199 -2.03 10.19 -14.08
C TRP A 199 -1.73 11.66 -13.87
N TRP A 200 -1.50 12.09 -12.62
CA TRP A 200 -1.10 13.46 -12.35
C TRP A 200 0.22 13.81 -13.05
N LEU A 201 1.20 12.91 -13.04
CA LEU A 201 2.50 13.06 -13.72
C LEU A 201 2.41 12.96 -15.25
N LEU A 202 1.36 12.36 -15.81
CA LEU A 202 1.08 12.42 -17.25
C LEU A 202 0.61 13.82 -17.65
N SER A 203 -0.29 14.41 -16.85
CA SER A 203 -0.87 15.73 -17.12
C SER A 203 0.04 16.89 -16.70
N ASN A 204 0.91 16.67 -15.72
CA ASN A 204 1.80 17.68 -15.14
C ASN A 204 3.24 17.21 -15.25
N LYS A 205 4.13 18.08 -15.73
CA LYS A 205 5.54 17.76 -15.93
C LYS A 205 6.40 18.57 -14.95
N PRO A 206 6.42 18.22 -13.65
CA PRO A 206 7.23 18.94 -12.68
C PRO A 206 8.72 18.72 -12.99
N GLU A 207 9.49 19.80 -12.96
CA GLU A 207 10.94 19.73 -13.09
C GLU A 207 11.57 19.52 -11.71
N LEU A 208 12.14 18.33 -11.48
CA LEU A 208 12.89 18.05 -10.26
C LEU A 208 14.37 18.40 -10.45
N THR A 209 14.94 19.09 -9.48
CA THR A 209 16.40 19.27 -9.41
C THR A 209 17.06 17.94 -9.07
N THR A 210 18.33 17.77 -9.47
CA THR A 210 19.10 16.56 -9.10
C THR A 210 19.19 16.38 -7.58
N ALA A 211 19.28 17.47 -6.83
CA ALA A 211 19.25 17.43 -5.37
C ALA A 211 17.93 16.88 -4.83
N ALA A 212 16.78 17.29 -5.40
CA ALA A 212 15.47 16.78 -5.00
C ALA A 212 15.32 15.28 -5.31
N VAL A 213 15.83 14.82 -6.44
CA VAL A 213 15.85 13.38 -6.80
C VAL A 213 16.68 12.59 -5.77
N ILE A 214 17.90 13.04 -5.47
CA ILE A 214 18.78 12.40 -4.48
C ILE A 214 18.11 12.36 -3.10
N ALA A 215 17.54 13.49 -2.66
CA ALA A 215 16.84 13.56 -1.38
C ALA A 215 15.65 12.57 -1.33
N ASN A 216 14.87 12.48 -2.41
CA ASN A 216 13.75 11.55 -2.46
C ASN A 216 14.19 10.07 -2.43
N CYS A 217 15.29 9.72 -3.09
CA CYS A 217 15.89 8.39 -2.97
C CYS A 217 16.28 8.06 -1.52
N PHE A 218 16.83 9.01 -0.77
CA PHE A 218 17.11 8.82 0.65
C PHE A 218 15.83 8.64 1.48
N VAL A 219 14.77 9.43 1.22
CA VAL A 219 13.48 9.27 1.89
C VAL A 219 12.90 7.88 1.64
N PHE A 220 12.89 7.41 0.40
CA PHE A 220 12.43 6.06 0.05
C PHE A 220 13.28 4.98 0.75
N LEU A 221 14.62 5.07 0.66
CA LEU A 221 15.52 4.07 1.23
C LEU A 221 15.40 4.00 2.75
N ILE A 222 15.36 5.14 3.44
CA ILE A 222 15.18 5.19 4.90
C ILE A 222 13.80 4.63 5.27
N GLY A 223 12.75 5.04 4.56
CA GLY A 223 11.40 4.53 4.76
C GLY A 223 11.34 3.01 4.62
N TYR A 224 11.92 2.47 3.54
CA TYR A 224 12.02 1.04 3.27
C TYR A 224 12.77 0.29 4.38
N LEU A 225 13.97 0.76 4.76
CA LEU A 225 14.79 0.14 5.79
C LEU A 225 14.09 0.12 7.16
N VAL A 226 13.40 1.20 7.52
CA VAL A 226 12.63 1.28 8.77
C VAL A 226 11.41 0.37 8.72
N PHE A 227 10.61 0.44 7.65
CA PHE A 227 9.39 -0.35 7.49
C PHE A 227 9.70 -1.86 7.51
N ARG A 228 10.60 -2.29 6.63
CA ARG A 228 10.96 -3.70 6.47
C ARG A 228 11.79 -4.19 7.65
N GLY A 229 12.71 -3.36 8.15
CA GLY A 229 13.54 -3.66 9.30
C GLY A 229 12.72 -3.91 10.57
N ALA A 230 11.77 -3.02 10.89
CA ALA A 230 10.91 -3.17 12.06
C ALA A 230 10.04 -4.43 11.98
N ASN A 231 9.42 -4.70 10.82
CA ASN A 231 8.59 -5.88 10.62
C ASN A 231 9.41 -7.18 10.67
N LYS A 232 10.56 -7.24 10.00
CA LYS A 232 11.47 -8.39 10.03
C LYS A 232 11.95 -8.67 11.45
N GLN A 233 12.34 -7.63 12.19
CA GLN A 233 12.79 -7.76 13.58
C GLN A 233 11.70 -8.36 14.48
N LYS A 234 10.45 -7.89 14.36
CA LYS A 234 9.30 -8.45 15.09
C LYS A 234 9.07 -9.91 14.76
N HIS A 235 9.19 -10.28 13.49
CA HIS A 235 8.98 -11.66 13.06
C HIS A 235 10.07 -12.61 13.55
N VAL A 236 11.34 -12.21 13.41
CA VAL A 236 12.48 -12.97 13.91
C VAL A 236 12.37 -13.16 15.42
N PHE A 237 12.00 -12.11 16.17
CA PHE A 237 11.80 -12.21 17.61
C PHE A 237 10.70 -13.22 17.99
N LYS A 238 9.57 -13.25 17.26
CA LYS A 238 8.50 -14.22 17.51
C LYS A 238 8.93 -15.67 17.24
N LYS A 239 9.80 -15.91 16.25
CA LYS A 239 10.32 -17.25 15.91
C LYS A 239 11.46 -17.68 16.83
N ASN A 240 12.37 -16.75 17.16
CA ASN A 240 13.51 -16.97 18.03
C ASN A 240 13.71 -15.78 18.97
N PRO A 241 13.12 -15.81 20.18
CA PRO A 241 13.21 -14.72 21.16
C PRO A 241 14.62 -14.42 21.67
N LYS A 242 15.61 -15.28 21.39
CA LYS A 242 17.03 -15.10 21.80
C LYS A 242 17.90 -14.53 20.68
N ALA A 243 17.36 -14.34 19.48
CA ALA A 243 18.11 -13.79 18.35
C ALA A 243 18.64 -12.39 18.68
N LEU A 244 19.90 -12.12 18.34
CA LEU A 244 20.52 -10.82 18.58
C LEU A 244 19.86 -9.73 17.73
N ILE A 245 19.74 -8.55 18.30
CA ILE A 245 19.18 -7.36 17.68
C ILE A 245 20.26 -6.28 17.67
N TRP A 246 20.72 -5.93 16.48
CA TRP A 246 21.85 -5.01 16.28
C TRP A 246 23.08 -5.40 17.12
N GLY A 247 23.41 -6.69 17.13
CA GLY A 247 24.55 -7.25 17.85
C GLY A 247 24.37 -7.43 19.37
N LYS A 248 23.23 -7.04 19.94
CA LYS A 248 22.94 -7.13 21.38
C LYS A 248 21.81 -8.11 21.68
N PRO A 249 21.79 -8.73 22.88
CA PRO A 249 20.66 -9.54 23.31
C PRO A 249 19.38 -8.68 23.37
N PRO A 250 18.21 -9.24 23.00
CA PRO A 250 16.97 -8.48 22.96
C PRO A 250 16.51 -8.09 24.37
N LYS A 251 16.16 -6.81 24.54
CA LYS A 251 15.45 -6.34 25.74
C LYS A 251 13.96 -6.64 25.60
N VAL A 252 13.40 -7.35 26.57
CA VAL A 252 12.00 -7.82 26.54
C VAL A 252 11.30 -7.48 27.86
N ILE A 253 10.11 -6.90 27.78
CA ILE A 253 9.25 -6.58 28.92
C ILE A 253 8.20 -7.69 29.10
N GLY A 254 8.02 -8.15 30.34
CA GLY A 254 7.11 -9.24 30.71
C GLY A 254 7.29 -10.54 29.92
N GLY A 255 8.50 -10.80 29.40
CA GLY A 255 8.84 -11.96 28.57
C GLY A 255 8.13 -12.02 27.21
N LYS A 256 7.39 -10.98 26.80
CA LYS A 256 6.54 -10.99 25.60
C LYS A 256 6.72 -9.78 24.68
N LEU A 257 7.04 -8.60 25.22
CA LEU A 257 7.08 -7.35 24.46
C LEU A 257 8.51 -6.93 24.18
N LEU A 258 8.85 -6.77 22.90
CA LEU A 258 10.18 -6.40 22.47
C LEU A 258 10.41 -4.89 22.64
N ALA A 259 11.41 -4.50 23.44
CA ALA A 259 11.75 -3.12 23.75
C ALA A 259 13.20 -2.76 23.35
N SER A 260 13.66 -3.28 22.20
CA SER A 260 14.99 -3.02 21.64
C SER A 260 14.94 -2.95 20.11
N GLY A 261 15.98 -2.44 19.47
CA GLY A 261 15.99 -2.13 18.03
C GLY A 261 14.90 -1.11 17.66
N PHE A 262 14.22 -1.30 16.52
CA PHE A 262 13.14 -0.39 16.08
C PHE A 262 12.01 -0.25 17.11
N TRP A 263 11.63 -1.35 17.76
CA TRP A 263 10.57 -1.38 18.78
C TRP A 263 10.99 -0.79 20.13
N GLY A 264 12.29 -0.54 20.34
CA GLY A 264 12.79 0.24 21.47
C GLY A 264 12.85 1.75 21.20
N ILE A 265 12.76 2.17 19.94
CA ILE A 265 12.80 3.59 19.55
C ILE A 265 11.38 4.19 19.57
N ALA A 266 10.43 3.49 18.94
CA ALA A 266 9.02 3.86 18.95
C ALA A 266 8.14 2.60 18.88
N ARG A 267 6.96 2.63 19.53
CA ARG A 267 6.05 1.49 19.62
C ARG A 267 5.50 1.06 18.26
N HIS A 268 5.44 1.98 17.31
CA HIS A 268 4.98 1.78 15.92
C HIS A 268 5.97 2.35 14.91
N CYS A 269 7.27 2.06 15.07
CA CYS A 269 8.31 2.52 14.14
C CYS A 269 8.08 2.05 12.69
N ASN A 270 7.43 0.90 12.48
CA ASN A 270 7.01 0.45 11.16
C ASN A 270 6.04 1.42 10.47
N TYR A 271 5.17 2.12 11.21
CA TYR A 271 4.25 3.11 10.65
C TYR A 271 4.99 4.37 10.17
N LEU A 272 6.09 4.75 10.84
CA LEU A 272 6.97 5.81 10.35
C LEU A 272 7.61 5.44 9.01
N GLY A 273 8.11 4.21 8.89
CA GLY A 273 8.67 3.71 7.63
C GLY A 273 7.65 3.76 6.48
N ASP A 274 6.41 3.36 6.77
CA ASP A 274 5.30 3.39 5.81
C ASP A 274 4.94 4.83 5.37
N LEU A 275 4.93 5.77 6.32
CA LEU A 275 4.69 7.18 6.02
C LEU A 275 5.79 7.80 5.13
N LEU A 276 7.05 7.43 5.36
CA LEU A 276 8.18 7.88 4.54
C LEU A 276 8.10 7.29 3.12
N LEU A 277 7.72 6.02 2.99
CA LEU A 277 7.45 5.41 1.68
C LEU A 277 6.33 6.15 0.95
N ALA A 278 5.20 6.39 1.63
CA ALA A 278 4.10 7.13 1.03
C ALA A 278 4.49 8.55 0.59
N LEU A 279 5.26 9.26 1.42
CA LEU A 279 5.79 10.57 1.07
C LEU A 279 6.69 10.50 -0.16
N SER A 280 7.55 9.47 -0.26
CA SER A 280 8.45 9.29 -1.40
C SER A 280 7.75 9.05 -2.74
N PHE A 281 6.51 8.55 -2.71
CA PHE A 281 5.68 8.41 -3.93
C PHE A 281 5.11 9.75 -4.38
N SER A 282 4.82 10.67 -3.45
CA SER A 282 4.28 12.00 -3.73
C SER A 282 5.34 13.04 -4.09
N LEU A 283 6.54 12.96 -3.52
CA LEU A 283 7.65 13.89 -3.77
C LEU A 283 8.04 14.08 -5.25
N PRO A 284 7.97 13.06 -6.14
CA PRO A 284 8.20 13.24 -7.56
C PRO A 284 7.25 14.24 -8.23
N CYS A 285 6.06 14.46 -7.66
CA CYS A 285 5.09 15.41 -8.19
C CYS A 285 5.49 16.88 -7.95
N GLY A 286 6.53 17.14 -7.16
CA GLY A 286 6.95 18.50 -6.81
C GLY A 286 5.93 19.23 -5.92
N ILE A 287 6.14 20.52 -5.69
CA ILE A 287 5.39 21.32 -4.70
C ILE A 287 4.34 22.25 -5.32
N SER A 288 4.10 22.16 -6.63
CA SER A 288 3.19 23.06 -7.34
C SER A 288 1.72 22.84 -6.98
N SER A 289 1.38 21.66 -6.49
CA SER A 289 0.01 21.30 -6.09
C SER A 289 0.01 20.53 -4.77
N PRO A 290 -0.97 20.76 -3.88
CA PRO A 290 -1.16 19.94 -2.69
C PRO A 290 -1.79 18.57 -3.01
N ILE A 291 -2.38 18.40 -4.20
CA ILE A 291 -3.15 17.20 -4.57
C ILE A 291 -2.34 15.90 -4.38
N PRO A 292 -1.08 15.81 -4.87
CA PRO A 292 -0.22 14.64 -4.65
C PRO A 292 0.01 14.27 -3.18
N TYR A 293 -0.05 15.25 -2.28
CA TYR A 293 0.26 15.08 -0.87
C TYR A 293 -0.96 14.66 -0.03
N PHE A 294 -2.16 14.62 -0.61
CA PHE A 294 -3.31 14.05 0.08
C PHE A 294 -3.09 12.59 0.47
N TYR A 295 -2.34 11.82 -0.32
CA TYR A 295 -2.02 10.43 -0.02
C TYR A 295 -1.25 10.26 1.32
N PRO A 296 -0.05 10.83 1.50
CA PRO A 296 0.68 10.69 2.77
C PRO A 296 -0.04 11.36 3.95
N ILE A 297 -0.77 12.47 3.74
CA ILE A 297 -1.58 13.10 4.79
C ILE A 297 -2.70 12.16 5.25
N TYR A 298 -3.40 11.55 4.31
CA TYR A 298 -4.44 10.59 4.60
C TYR A 298 -3.89 9.36 5.34
N LEU A 299 -2.75 8.82 4.88
CA LEU A 299 -2.08 7.71 5.53
C LEU A 299 -1.68 8.06 6.97
N LEU A 300 -1.16 9.26 7.22
CA LEU A 300 -0.83 9.71 8.58
C LEU A 300 -2.05 9.67 9.51
N ILE A 301 -3.19 10.22 9.09
CA ILE A 301 -4.44 10.23 9.88
C ILE A 301 -4.87 8.80 10.19
N LEU A 302 -4.83 7.93 9.18
CA LEU A 302 -5.17 6.53 9.30
C LEU A 302 -4.25 5.81 10.28
N LEU A 303 -2.93 6.01 10.19
CA LEU A 303 -1.94 5.37 11.05
C LEU A 303 -2.06 5.84 12.50
N ILE A 304 -2.37 7.12 12.74
CA ILE A 304 -2.66 7.63 14.09
C ILE A 304 -3.89 6.91 14.66
N TRP A 305 -4.97 6.78 13.87
CA TRP A 305 -6.18 6.11 14.35
C TRP A 305 -5.95 4.61 14.58
N ARG A 306 -5.14 3.97 13.73
CA ARG A 306 -4.75 2.57 13.85
C ARG A 306 -3.89 2.33 15.09
N GLU A 307 -2.89 3.17 15.32
CA GLU A 307 -2.04 3.13 16.50
C GLU A 307 -2.87 3.20 17.78
N ARG A 308 -3.77 4.19 17.92
CA ARG A 308 -4.61 4.34 19.13
C ARG A 308 -5.45 3.10 19.43
N ARG A 309 -5.94 2.42 18.40
CA ARG A 309 -6.73 1.20 18.56
C ARG A 309 -5.85 0.02 18.95
N ASP A 310 -4.66 -0.09 18.38
CA ASP A 310 -3.70 -1.12 18.74
C ASP A 310 -3.19 -0.93 20.18
N GLU A 311 -2.92 0.31 20.60
CA GLU A 311 -2.62 0.67 21.99
C GLU A 311 -3.71 0.23 22.96
N ALA A 312 -4.98 0.56 22.68
CA ALA A 312 -6.11 0.17 23.54
C ALA A 312 -6.22 -1.35 23.67
N ARG A 313 -6.05 -2.09 22.57
CA ARG A 313 -6.04 -3.57 22.58
C ARG A 313 -4.87 -4.13 23.37
N CYS A 314 -3.68 -3.57 23.21
CA CYS A 314 -2.48 -4.00 23.92
C CYS A 314 -2.58 -3.71 25.42
N ALA A 315 -3.13 -2.55 25.80
CA ALA A 315 -3.41 -2.19 27.20
C ALA A 315 -4.37 -3.19 27.85
N MET A 316 -5.48 -3.53 27.19
CA MET A 316 -6.42 -4.54 27.70
C MET A 316 -5.79 -5.93 27.81
N LYS A 317 -4.95 -6.31 26.84
CA LYS A 317 -4.34 -7.65 26.76
C LYS A 317 -3.18 -7.85 27.74
N TYR A 318 -2.29 -6.88 27.86
CA TYR A 318 -1.04 -7.00 28.63
C TYR A 318 -1.07 -6.25 29.96
N LYS A 319 -2.07 -5.39 30.21
CA LYS A 319 -2.30 -4.69 31.49
C LYS A 319 -1.04 -3.98 31.98
N GLU A 320 -0.58 -4.24 33.19
CA GLU A 320 0.61 -3.61 33.81
C GLU A 320 1.88 -3.76 32.97
N VAL A 321 2.05 -4.89 32.28
CA VAL A 321 3.19 -5.12 31.37
C VAL A 321 3.18 -4.13 30.20
N TRP A 322 1.99 -3.69 29.76
CA TRP A 322 1.88 -2.64 28.74
C TRP A 322 2.31 -1.28 29.29
N ALA A 323 1.92 -0.95 30.53
CA ALA A 323 2.30 0.31 31.16
C ALA A 323 3.83 0.43 31.28
N GLU A 324 4.50 -0.63 31.79
CA GLU A 324 5.96 -0.68 31.86
C GLU A 324 6.63 -0.53 30.47
N TYR A 325 6.04 -1.15 29.45
CA TYR A 325 6.53 -1.01 28.07
C TYR A 325 6.37 0.43 27.55
N CYS A 326 5.25 1.09 27.83
CA CYS A 326 5.00 2.47 27.44
C CYS A 326 5.89 3.47 28.16
N GLU A 327 6.26 3.23 29.42
CA GLU A 327 7.24 4.04 30.14
C GLU A 327 8.63 3.95 29.50
N LEU A 328 9.04 2.74 29.11
CA LEU A 328 10.34 2.52 28.48
C LEU A 328 10.43 3.06 27.05
N VAL A 329 9.34 2.93 26.28
CA VAL A 329 9.27 3.35 24.88
C VAL A 329 8.12 4.35 24.77
N PRO A 330 8.30 5.63 25.13
CA PRO A 330 7.20 6.61 25.24
C PRO A 330 6.61 7.03 23.89
N TRP A 331 7.43 6.99 22.83
CA TRP A 331 7.06 7.45 21.49
C TRP A 331 6.20 6.43 20.74
N ARG A 332 5.15 6.92 20.10
CA ARG A 332 4.18 6.12 19.35
C ARG A 332 4.69 5.85 17.94
N ILE A 333 4.77 6.88 17.11
CA ILE A 333 5.13 6.77 15.69
C ILE A 333 6.37 7.60 15.40
N LEU A 334 6.41 8.87 15.83
CA LEU A 334 7.50 9.80 15.55
C LEU A 334 8.39 9.92 16.79
N PRO A 335 9.59 9.32 16.78
CA PRO A 335 10.50 9.40 17.91
C PRO A 335 10.76 10.86 18.29
N TYR A 336 10.77 11.14 19.59
CA TYR A 336 11.01 12.48 20.15
C TYR A 336 9.92 13.54 19.88
N PHE A 337 8.79 13.16 19.28
CA PHE A 337 7.69 14.08 18.98
C PHE A 337 6.30 13.52 19.36
N TYR A 338 5.98 12.28 18.95
CA TYR A 338 4.66 11.64 19.14
C TYR A 338 4.79 10.13 19.39
#